data_AF-Q3MBA8-F1
#
_entry.id   AF-Q3MBA8-F1
#
_cell.length_a   1.000
_cell.length_b   1.000
_cell.length_c   1.000
_cell.angle_alpha   90.00
_cell.angle_beta   90.00
_cell.angle_gamma   90.00
#
_symmetry.space_group_name_H-M   'P 1'
#
loop_
_entity.id
_entity.type
_entity.pdbx_description
1 polymer ?
#
loop_
_entity_poly.entity_id
_entity_poly.type
_entity_poly.pdbx_seq_one_letter_code
_entity_poly.pdbx_strand_id
1 'polypeptide(L)'
;MLFANSLENQLQQWNEVISKQPNNPNAYIRRGMVQFQLAKIEESIDDFDTAEKLDNRIKPYLWQRGLSYYYADRFAEGAQQFEIDLTVNSQDVEETVWRYLCMARLVGVTEARNNLLTVKNDPRLIMRSVYDLFAGHCTPDNVFNIGQTEGNKGKFYSHLYLGLYYEAENNLPLAQEYIVKAADKYKLDDYMWYLAQVHKKLRGWM
;
A
#
# COMPACT_ATOMS: atom_id res chain seq x y z
N MET A 1 -7.34 -12.47 -16.66
CA MET A 1 -6.40 -13.38 -17.36
C MET A 1 -5.20 -12.66 -17.97
N LEU A 2 -5.35 -11.55 -18.73
CA LEU A 2 -4.21 -10.87 -19.36
C LEU A 2 -3.16 -10.30 -18.39
N PHE A 3 -3.55 -9.72 -17.25
CA PHE A 3 -2.61 -9.17 -16.26
C PHE A 3 -1.84 -10.25 -15.50
N ALA A 4 -2.52 -11.33 -15.10
CA ALA A 4 -1.87 -12.46 -14.46
C ALA A 4 -0.78 -13.05 -15.36
N ASN A 5 -1.04 -13.18 -16.67
CA ASN A 5 -0.03 -13.63 -17.63
C ASN A 5 1.16 -12.65 -17.74
N SER A 6 0.92 -11.33 -17.68
CA SER A 6 2.00 -10.34 -17.69
C SER A 6 2.85 -10.39 -16.42
N LEU A 7 2.23 -10.51 -15.25
CA LEU A 7 2.94 -10.58 -13.97
C LEU A 7 3.73 -11.89 -13.82
N GLU A 8 3.19 -13.02 -14.24
CA GLU A 8 3.94 -14.30 -14.23
C GLU A 8 5.12 -14.26 -15.21
N ASN A 9 4.98 -13.61 -16.37
CA ASN A 9 6.12 -13.37 -17.27
C ASN A 9 7.19 -12.46 -16.63
N GLN A 10 6.79 -11.40 -15.94
CA GLN A 10 7.72 -10.54 -15.20
C GLN A 10 8.42 -11.30 -14.07
N LEU A 11 7.70 -12.15 -13.34
CA LEU A 11 8.28 -13.02 -12.32
C LEU A 11 9.37 -13.92 -12.90
N GLN A 12 9.09 -14.54 -14.05
CA GLN A 12 10.07 -15.38 -14.75
C GLN A 12 11.31 -14.59 -15.19
N GLN A 13 11.12 -13.38 -15.73
CA GLN A 13 12.23 -12.50 -16.11
C GLN A 13 13.12 -12.17 -14.91
N TRP A 14 12.54 -11.83 -13.75
CA TRP A 14 13.32 -11.52 -12.56
C TRP A 14 14.02 -12.75 -11.97
N ASN A 15 13.44 -13.95 -12.09
CA ASN A 15 14.13 -15.19 -11.75
C ASN A 15 15.40 -15.39 -12.60
N GLU A 16 15.33 -15.09 -13.90
CA GLU A 16 16.49 -15.17 -14.79
C GLU A 16 17.54 -14.09 -14.52
N VAL A 17 17.13 -12.89 -14.11
CA VAL A 17 18.07 -11.83 -13.70
C VAL A 17 18.79 -12.26 -12.42
N ILE A 18 18.07 -12.76 -11.41
CA ILE A 18 18.64 -13.21 -10.14
C ILE A 18 19.58 -14.39 -10.34
N SER A 19 19.26 -15.34 -11.23
CA SER A 19 20.18 -16.47 -11.50
C SER A 19 21.51 -16.02 -12.11
N LYS A 20 21.51 -14.94 -12.91
CA LYS A 20 22.72 -14.34 -13.50
C LYS A 20 23.42 -13.37 -12.55
N GLN A 21 22.68 -12.72 -11.65
CA GLN A 21 23.16 -11.67 -10.75
C GLN A 21 22.62 -11.88 -9.33
N PRO A 22 23.04 -12.95 -8.62
CA PRO A 22 22.46 -13.34 -7.35
C PRO A 22 22.71 -12.34 -6.20
N ASN A 23 23.64 -11.41 -6.39
CA ASN A 23 24.00 -10.37 -5.41
C ASN A 23 23.46 -8.98 -5.79
N ASN A 24 22.50 -8.88 -6.71
CA ASN A 24 21.90 -7.60 -7.10
C ASN A 24 20.64 -7.32 -6.26
N PRO A 25 20.69 -6.44 -5.23
CA PRO A 25 19.54 -6.16 -4.38
C PRO A 25 18.33 -5.62 -5.17
N ASN A 26 18.55 -4.82 -6.22
CA ASN A 26 17.48 -4.27 -7.03
C ASN A 26 16.67 -5.36 -7.75
N ALA A 27 17.30 -6.48 -8.13
CA ALA A 27 16.59 -7.58 -8.76
C ALA A 27 15.59 -8.25 -7.79
N TYR A 28 15.98 -8.40 -6.53
CA TYR A 28 15.09 -8.90 -5.48
C TYR A 28 13.98 -7.90 -5.15
N ILE A 29 14.26 -6.59 -5.03
CA ILE A 29 13.22 -5.57 -4.85
C ILE A 29 12.15 -5.68 -5.95
N ARG A 30 12.58 -5.76 -7.21
CA ARG A 30 11.67 -5.84 -8.35
C ARG A 30 10.87 -7.14 -8.37
N ARG A 31 11.49 -8.26 -8.02
CA ARG A 31 10.77 -9.54 -7.89
C ARG A 31 9.77 -9.52 -6.74
N GLY A 32 10.15 -8.98 -5.58
CA GLY A 32 9.29 -8.84 -4.41
C GLY A 32 8.06 -7.99 -4.72
N MET A 33 8.22 -6.88 -5.46
CA MET A 33 7.10 -6.08 -5.96
C MET A 33 6.14 -6.92 -6.83
N VAL A 34 6.65 -7.72 -7.77
CA VAL A 34 5.82 -8.57 -8.65
C VAL A 34 5.13 -9.68 -7.88
N GLN A 35 5.81 -10.30 -6.91
CA GLN A 35 5.23 -11.33 -6.05
C GLN A 35 4.08 -10.76 -5.20
N PHE A 36 4.24 -9.56 -4.64
CA PHE A 36 3.14 -8.86 -3.97
C PHE A 36 1.93 -8.69 -4.90
N GLN A 37 2.15 -8.22 -6.14
CA GLN A 37 1.09 -8.01 -7.12
C GLN A 37 0.37 -9.33 -7.52
N LEU A 38 1.04 -10.47 -7.39
CA LEU A 38 0.47 -11.81 -7.57
C LEU A 38 -0.27 -12.33 -6.31
N ALA A 39 -0.25 -11.56 -5.22
CA ALA A 39 -0.69 -11.91 -3.87
C ALA A 39 0.13 -13.07 -3.25
N LYS A 40 1.41 -13.19 -3.62
CA LYS A 40 2.41 -14.08 -3.01
C LYS A 40 3.14 -13.29 -1.91
N ILE A 41 2.47 -13.12 -0.77
CA ILE A 41 2.84 -12.12 0.25
C ILE A 41 4.12 -12.50 1.00
N GLU A 42 4.25 -13.76 1.44
CA GLU A 42 5.44 -14.21 2.15
C GLU A 42 6.68 -14.20 1.25
N GLU A 43 6.54 -14.64 0.00
CA GLU A 43 7.64 -14.61 -0.95
C GLU A 43 8.09 -13.16 -1.22
N SER A 44 7.14 -12.22 -1.28
CA SER A 44 7.44 -10.80 -1.44
C SER A 44 8.29 -10.26 -0.29
N ILE A 45 7.97 -10.65 0.95
CA ILE A 45 8.74 -10.30 2.14
C ILE A 45 10.16 -10.90 2.05
N ASP A 46 10.28 -12.20 1.70
CA ASP A 46 11.57 -12.87 1.57
C ASP A 46 12.50 -12.17 0.57
N ASP A 47 11.94 -11.67 -0.54
CA ASP A 47 12.68 -10.91 -1.53
C ASP A 47 13.17 -9.56 -0.99
N PHE A 48 12.32 -8.81 -0.29
CA PHE A 48 12.75 -7.55 0.34
C PHE A 48 13.78 -7.77 1.45
N ASP A 49 13.62 -8.83 2.25
CA ASP A 49 14.56 -9.23 3.29
C ASP A 49 15.93 -9.60 2.70
N THR A 50 15.92 -10.29 1.54
CA THR A 50 17.15 -10.63 0.82
C THR A 50 17.82 -9.38 0.25
N ALA A 51 17.04 -8.44 -0.30
CA ALA A 51 17.56 -7.18 -0.78
C ALA A 51 18.25 -6.36 0.34
N GLU A 52 17.62 -6.26 1.52
CA GLU A 52 18.19 -5.57 2.69
C GLU A 52 19.49 -6.26 3.17
N LYS A 53 19.55 -7.60 3.17
CA LYS A 53 20.77 -8.34 3.53
C LYS A 53 21.93 -8.07 2.58
N LEU A 54 21.64 -7.89 1.29
CA LEU A 54 22.64 -7.58 0.27
C LEU A 54 23.12 -6.12 0.34
N ASP A 55 22.23 -5.19 0.68
CA ASP A 55 22.57 -3.79 0.90
C ASP A 55 21.68 -3.18 2.00
N ASN A 56 22.20 -3.00 3.21
CA ASN A 56 21.37 -2.46 4.30
C ASN A 56 20.90 -1.01 4.05
N ARG A 57 21.57 -0.27 3.15
CA ARG A 57 21.28 1.15 2.90
C ARG A 57 19.96 1.34 2.18
N ILE A 58 19.44 0.29 1.54
CA ILE A 58 18.14 0.35 0.87
C ILE A 58 16.95 0.25 1.83
N LYS A 59 17.18 -0.13 3.10
CA LYS A 59 16.09 -0.35 4.08
C LYS A 59 15.06 0.79 4.16
N PRO A 60 15.45 2.08 4.20
CA PRO A 60 14.50 3.20 4.25
C PRO A 60 13.75 3.48 2.94
N TYR A 61 14.00 2.69 1.88
CA TYR A 61 13.37 2.83 0.58
C TYR A 61 12.51 1.62 0.22
N LEU A 62 12.14 0.80 1.22
CA LEU A 62 11.39 -0.46 1.04
C LEU A 62 9.96 -0.36 1.58
N TRP A 63 9.25 0.73 1.32
CA TRP A 63 7.86 0.90 1.75
C TRP A 63 6.92 -0.21 1.26
N GLN A 64 7.21 -0.84 0.11
CA GLN A 64 6.45 -1.99 -0.38
C GLN A 64 6.55 -3.22 0.55
N ARG A 65 7.65 -3.34 1.29
CA ARG A 65 7.79 -4.36 2.33
C ARG A 65 6.85 -4.10 3.49
N GLY A 66 6.64 -2.83 3.87
CA GLY A 66 5.65 -2.43 4.87
C GLY A 66 4.23 -2.85 4.47
N LEU A 67 3.88 -2.70 3.20
CA LEU A 67 2.61 -3.21 2.67
C LEU A 67 2.53 -4.73 2.75
N SER A 68 3.60 -5.42 2.37
CA SER A 68 3.65 -6.89 2.44
C SER A 68 3.47 -7.38 3.87
N TYR A 69 4.11 -6.71 4.85
CA TYR A 69 3.88 -6.98 6.27
C TYR A 69 2.45 -6.76 6.71
N TYR A 70 1.78 -5.68 6.26
CA TYR A 70 0.35 -5.48 6.54
C TYR A 70 -0.51 -6.68 6.07
N TYR A 71 -0.26 -7.19 4.86
CA TYR A 71 -1.03 -8.31 4.31
C TYR A 71 -0.62 -9.68 4.86
N ALA A 72 0.53 -9.78 5.52
CA ALA A 72 0.93 -10.95 6.31
C ALA A 72 0.42 -10.91 7.76
N ASP A 73 -0.44 -9.93 8.10
CA ASP A 73 -0.87 -9.61 9.47
C ASP A 73 0.31 -9.30 10.45
N ARG A 74 1.48 -8.95 9.90
CA ARG A 74 2.71 -8.56 10.61
C ARG A 74 2.73 -7.06 10.86
N PHE A 75 1.70 -6.56 11.53
CA PHE A 75 1.45 -5.11 11.64
C PHE A 75 2.54 -4.35 12.40
N ALA A 76 3.18 -4.97 13.39
CA ALA A 76 4.24 -4.32 14.14
C ALA A 76 5.46 -4.06 13.25
N GLU A 77 5.88 -5.06 12.46
CA GLU A 77 6.93 -4.87 11.46
C GLU A 77 6.52 -3.89 10.36
N GLY A 78 5.27 -3.93 9.92
CA GLY A 78 4.73 -2.98 8.95
C GLY A 78 4.80 -1.53 9.44
N ALA A 79 4.30 -1.25 10.65
CA ALA A 79 4.36 0.07 11.25
C ALA A 79 5.80 0.56 11.43
N GLN A 80 6.70 -0.33 11.87
CA GLN A 80 8.13 -0.02 12.00
C GLN A 80 8.77 0.30 10.64
N GLN A 81 8.48 -0.48 9.59
CA GLN A 81 9.02 -0.24 8.26
C GLN A 81 8.60 1.14 7.73
N PHE A 82 7.32 1.50 7.80
CA PHE A 82 6.86 2.83 7.38
C PHE A 82 7.47 3.97 8.22
N GLU A 83 7.71 3.74 9.51
CA GLU A 83 8.41 4.73 10.34
C GLU A 83 9.87 4.94 9.91
N ILE A 84 10.54 3.88 9.44
CA ILE A 84 11.87 3.97 8.85
C ILE A 84 11.82 4.70 7.51
N ASP A 85 10.85 4.41 6.65
CA ASP A 85 10.72 5.04 5.33
C ASP A 85 10.48 6.57 5.46
N LEU A 86 9.67 6.98 6.44
CA LEU A 86 9.42 8.39 6.76
C LEU A 86 10.68 9.14 7.23
N THR A 87 11.77 8.45 7.62
CA THR A 87 13.04 9.13 7.93
C THR A 87 13.70 9.76 6.70
N VAL A 88 13.44 9.22 5.51
CA VAL A 88 13.94 9.75 4.23
C VAL A 88 12.84 10.44 3.41
N ASN A 89 11.56 10.11 3.68
CA ASN A 89 10.39 10.66 3.00
C ASN A 89 9.35 11.25 3.98
N SER A 90 9.79 12.14 4.87
CA SER A 90 8.98 12.64 6.01
C SER A 90 7.65 13.34 5.70
N GLN A 91 7.32 13.58 4.42
CA GLN A 91 6.10 14.27 4.00
C GLN A 91 5.17 13.38 3.15
N ASP A 92 5.35 12.07 3.19
CA ASP A 92 4.50 11.15 2.44
C ASP A 92 3.22 10.80 3.21
N VAL A 93 2.08 11.19 2.65
CA VAL A 93 0.77 10.86 3.22
C VAL A 93 0.53 9.35 3.17
N GLU A 94 0.95 8.67 2.10
CA GLU A 94 0.68 7.23 1.94
C GLU A 94 1.39 6.44 3.03
N GLU A 95 2.69 6.64 3.22
CA GLU A 95 3.47 5.96 4.27
C GLU A 95 2.91 6.26 5.67
N THR A 96 2.51 7.51 5.92
CA THR A 96 1.89 7.92 7.18
C THR A 96 0.54 7.21 7.43
N VAL A 97 -0.31 7.13 6.40
CA VAL A 97 -1.61 6.45 6.49
C VAL A 97 -1.43 4.93 6.60
N TRP A 98 -0.46 4.34 5.91
CA TRP A 98 -0.18 2.92 6.03
C TRP A 98 0.37 2.54 7.41
N ARG A 99 1.23 3.39 8.00
CA ARG A 99 1.60 3.26 9.41
C ARG A 99 0.37 3.32 10.32
N TYR A 100 -0.55 4.27 10.10
CA TYR A 100 -1.81 4.32 10.83
C TYR A 100 -2.61 3.02 10.68
N LEU A 101 -2.73 2.47 9.47
CA LEU A 101 -3.51 1.25 9.21
C LEU A 101 -2.91 0.05 9.95
N CYS A 102 -1.58 -0.09 9.97
CA CYS A 102 -0.89 -1.08 10.80
C CYS A 102 -1.20 -0.87 12.29
N MET A 103 -1.08 0.35 12.79
CA MET A 103 -1.37 0.68 14.19
C MET A 103 -2.84 0.42 14.54
N ALA A 104 -3.78 0.73 13.66
CA ALA A 104 -5.20 0.50 13.89
C ALA A 104 -5.51 -0.98 14.10
N ARG A 105 -4.79 -1.87 13.38
CA ARG A 105 -4.90 -3.33 13.55
C ARG A 105 -4.23 -3.84 14.83
N LEU A 106 -3.26 -3.12 15.39
CA LEU A 106 -2.57 -3.47 16.64
C LEU A 106 -3.26 -2.94 17.90
N VAL A 107 -3.61 -1.66 17.89
CA VAL A 107 -4.02 -0.89 19.09
C VAL A 107 -5.38 -0.19 18.93
N GLY A 108 -6.03 -0.34 17.77
CA GLY A 108 -7.32 0.28 17.48
C GLY A 108 -7.22 1.68 16.86
N VAL A 109 -8.31 2.12 16.22
CA VAL A 109 -8.36 3.38 15.43
C VAL A 109 -8.11 4.63 16.25
N THR A 110 -8.57 4.67 17.51
CA THR A 110 -8.37 5.84 18.39
C THR A 110 -6.89 6.05 18.68
N GLU A 111 -6.17 4.99 19.07
CA GLU A 111 -4.75 5.10 19.40
C GLU A 111 -3.90 5.30 18.14
N ALA A 112 -4.26 4.66 17.03
CA ALA A 112 -3.62 4.91 15.74
C ALA A 112 -3.72 6.38 15.32
N ARG A 113 -4.89 7.01 15.54
CA ARG A 113 -5.12 8.43 15.25
C ARG A 113 -4.28 9.35 16.11
N ASN A 114 -4.20 9.07 17.41
CA ASN A 114 -3.38 9.85 18.34
C ASN A 114 -1.88 9.80 17.96
N ASN A 115 -1.44 8.71 17.32
CA ASN A 115 -0.07 8.51 16.88
C ASN A 115 0.16 8.80 15.39
N LEU A 116 -0.80 9.46 14.71
CA LEU A 116 -0.67 9.84 13.31
C LEU A 116 0.43 10.89 13.16
N LEU A 117 1.43 10.59 12.33
CA LEU A 117 2.55 11.50 12.10
C LEU A 117 2.11 12.68 11.24
N THR A 118 2.60 13.88 11.54
CA THR A 118 2.16 15.09 10.83
C THR A 118 2.82 15.20 9.46
N VAL A 119 2.00 15.29 8.42
CA VAL A 119 2.43 15.60 7.05
C VAL A 119 2.01 17.03 6.69
N LYS A 120 2.91 17.78 6.06
CA LYS A 120 2.68 19.14 5.57
C LYS A 120 2.78 19.16 4.05
N ASN A 121 1.83 19.84 3.40
CA ASN A 121 1.95 20.29 2.01
C ASN A 121 2.13 19.18 0.95
N ASP A 122 1.45 18.03 1.06
CA ASP A 122 1.38 17.10 -0.10
C ASP A 122 0.75 17.84 -1.29
N PRO A 123 1.38 17.87 -2.47
CA PRO A 123 0.86 18.63 -3.61
C PRO A 123 -0.47 18.09 -4.15
N ARG A 124 -0.77 16.80 -3.94
CA ARG A 124 -1.98 16.12 -4.42
C ARG A 124 -3.16 16.46 -3.52
N LEU A 125 -4.22 17.05 -4.08
CA LEU A 125 -5.38 17.47 -3.28
C LEU A 125 -6.08 16.28 -2.65
N ILE A 126 -6.23 15.16 -3.38
CA ILE A 126 -6.77 13.92 -2.84
C ILE A 126 -5.97 13.38 -1.65
N MET A 127 -4.64 13.48 -1.66
CA MET A 127 -3.85 12.94 -0.54
C MET A 127 -3.97 13.82 0.70
N ARG A 128 -4.05 15.15 0.54
CA ARG A 128 -4.34 16.02 1.68
C ARG A 128 -5.68 15.68 2.33
N SER A 129 -6.73 15.44 1.54
CA SER A 129 -8.04 15.07 2.10
C SER A 129 -8.05 13.67 2.72
N VAL A 130 -7.30 12.71 2.17
CA VAL A 130 -7.08 11.40 2.79
C VAL A 130 -6.41 11.57 4.15
N TYR A 131 -5.33 12.36 4.25
CA TYR A 131 -4.71 12.65 5.54
C TYR A 131 -5.71 13.25 6.53
N ASP A 132 -6.48 14.26 6.11
CA ASP A 132 -7.48 14.91 6.95
C ASP A 132 -8.57 13.95 7.43
N LEU A 133 -8.97 12.97 6.62
CA LEU A 133 -9.92 11.94 7.02
C LEU A 133 -9.36 11.07 8.16
N PHE A 134 -8.14 10.55 8.00
CA PHE A 134 -7.49 9.72 9.01
C PHE A 134 -7.13 10.49 10.28
N ALA A 135 -6.84 11.80 10.17
CA ALA A 135 -6.66 12.71 11.29
C ALA A 135 -7.98 13.08 11.99
N GLY A 136 -9.14 12.86 11.35
CA GLY A 136 -10.45 13.24 11.88
C GLY A 136 -10.86 14.69 11.63
N HIS A 137 -10.22 15.36 10.68
CA HIS A 137 -10.50 16.75 10.30
C HIS A 137 -11.56 16.87 9.20
N CYS A 138 -11.90 15.78 8.51
CA CYS A 138 -12.94 15.78 7.48
C CYS A 138 -13.75 14.47 7.46
N THR A 139 -14.81 14.43 6.64
CA THR A 139 -15.69 13.26 6.47
C THR A 139 -15.36 12.48 5.21
N PRO A 140 -15.81 11.22 5.11
CA PRO A 140 -15.72 10.44 3.86
C PRO A 140 -16.24 11.17 2.61
N ASP A 141 -17.31 11.95 2.74
CA ASP A 141 -17.88 12.73 1.64
C ASP A 141 -16.91 13.80 1.11
N ASN A 142 -16.09 14.40 1.99
CA ASN A 142 -15.09 15.37 1.57
C ASN A 142 -14.04 14.71 0.66
N VAL A 143 -13.53 13.53 1.06
CA VAL A 143 -12.56 12.76 0.28
C VAL A 143 -13.16 12.29 -1.04
N PHE A 144 -14.40 11.79 -1.01
CA PHE A 144 -15.10 11.37 -2.21
C PHE A 144 -15.23 12.52 -3.21
N ASN A 145 -15.77 13.66 -2.78
CA ASN A 145 -16.02 14.82 -3.65
C ASN A 145 -14.73 15.35 -4.29
N ILE A 146 -13.63 15.42 -3.53
CA ILE A 146 -12.31 15.81 -4.06
C ILE A 146 -11.83 14.81 -5.12
N GLY A 147 -11.97 13.51 -4.84
CA GLY A 147 -11.62 12.44 -5.78
C GLY A 147 -12.30 12.58 -7.14
N GLN A 148 -13.56 13.04 -7.16
CA GLN A 148 -14.31 13.26 -8.40
C GLN A 148 -13.72 14.39 -9.27
N THR A 149 -12.99 15.33 -8.70
CA THR A 149 -12.41 16.49 -9.42
C THR A 149 -11.04 16.21 -10.05
N GLU A 150 -10.31 15.19 -9.63
CA GLU A 150 -8.93 14.90 -10.08
C GLU A 150 -8.86 13.74 -11.11
N GLY A 151 -9.88 13.62 -11.95
CA GLY A 151 -9.94 12.64 -13.03
C GLY A 151 -9.94 11.19 -12.53
N ASN A 152 -9.38 10.27 -13.32
CA ASN A 152 -9.37 8.85 -12.95
C ASN A 152 -8.46 8.55 -11.74
N LYS A 153 -7.36 9.29 -11.60
CA LYS A 153 -6.43 9.14 -10.47
C LYS A 153 -7.09 9.54 -9.15
N GLY A 154 -7.77 10.68 -9.10
CA GLY A 154 -8.55 11.09 -7.92
C GLY A 154 -9.64 10.10 -7.54
N LYS A 155 -10.38 9.60 -8.54
CA LYS A 155 -11.42 8.57 -8.32
C LYS A 155 -10.83 7.28 -7.76
N PHE A 156 -9.70 6.82 -8.28
CA PHE A 156 -9.01 5.66 -7.75
C PHE A 156 -8.59 5.86 -6.28
N TYR A 157 -7.82 6.92 -5.99
CA TYR A 157 -7.26 7.12 -4.64
C TYR A 157 -8.34 7.42 -3.59
N SER A 158 -9.37 8.18 -3.94
CA SER A 158 -10.53 8.36 -3.03
C SER A 158 -11.19 7.03 -2.68
N HIS A 159 -11.45 6.16 -3.66
CA HIS A 159 -12.11 4.88 -3.39
C HIS A 159 -11.19 3.91 -2.66
N LEU A 160 -9.90 3.87 -2.98
CA LEU A 160 -8.93 3.03 -2.27
C LEU A 160 -8.91 3.40 -0.78
N TYR A 161 -8.66 4.67 -0.46
CA TYR A 161 -8.49 5.09 0.93
C TYR A 161 -9.80 5.13 1.72
N LEU A 162 -10.94 5.41 1.08
CA LEU A 162 -12.25 5.23 1.74
C LEU A 162 -12.51 3.77 2.08
N GLY A 163 -12.15 2.84 1.19
CA GLY A 163 -12.27 1.40 1.44
C GLY A 163 -11.43 0.96 2.65
N LEU A 164 -10.16 1.36 2.69
CA LEU A 164 -9.24 1.08 3.80
C LEU A 164 -9.72 1.73 5.11
N TYR A 165 -10.22 2.96 5.05
CA TYR A 165 -10.78 3.66 6.21
C TYR A 165 -11.99 2.91 6.80
N TYR A 166 -12.95 2.53 5.96
CA TYR A 166 -14.12 1.79 6.41
C TYR A 166 -13.77 0.40 6.95
N GLU A 167 -12.75 -0.27 6.41
CA GLU A 167 -12.27 -1.54 6.96
C GLU A 167 -11.70 -1.33 8.37
N ALA A 168 -10.86 -0.30 8.57
CA ALA A 168 -10.31 0.03 9.89
C ALA A 168 -11.39 0.37 10.92
N GLU A 169 -12.48 1.02 10.49
CA GLU A 169 -13.66 1.34 11.31
C GLU A 169 -14.66 0.17 11.43
N ASN A 170 -14.32 -1.04 10.99
CA ASN A 170 -15.16 -2.25 10.99
C ASN A 170 -16.47 -2.15 10.17
N ASN A 171 -16.57 -1.22 9.22
CA ASN A 171 -17.68 -1.12 8.28
C ASN A 171 -17.39 -1.89 6.98
N LEU A 172 -17.42 -3.23 7.08
CA LEU A 172 -17.06 -4.12 5.97
C LEU A 172 -17.91 -3.94 4.68
N PRO A 173 -19.23 -3.69 4.74
CA PRO A 173 -20.01 -3.47 3.52
C PRO A 173 -19.52 -2.28 2.69
N LEU A 174 -19.24 -1.15 3.32
CA LEU A 174 -18.69 0.01 2.62
C LEU A 174 -17.25 -0.22 2.21
N ALA A 175 -16.43 -0.86 3.05
CA ALA A 175 -15.06 -1.21 2.71
C ALA A 175 -14.99 -2.01 1.40
N GLN A 176 -15.82 -3.06 1.30
CA GLN A 176 -15.95 -3.88 0.11
C GLN A 176 -16.40 -3.05 -1.10
N GLU A 177 -17.46 -2.26 -0.97
CA GLU A 177 -17.98 -1.44 -2.06
C GLU A 177 -16.90 -0.53 -2.66
N TYR A 178 -16.16 0.18 -1.80
CA TYR A 178 -15.14 1.13 -2.22
C TYR A 178 -13.90 0.45 -2.78
N ILE A 179 -13.38 -0.62 -2.15
CA ILE A 179 -12.22 -1.36 -2.68
C ILE A 179 -12.54 -2.02 -4.03
N VAL A 180 -13.71 -2.64 -4.18
CA VAL A 180 -14.11 -3.26 -5.45
C VAL A 180 -14.20 -2.20 -6.55
N LYS A 181 -14.79 -1.03 -6.28
CA LYS A 181 -14.82 0.09 -7.25
C LYS A 181 -13.42 0.60 -7.60
N ALA A 182 -12.54 0.78 -6.62
CA ALA A 182 -11.15 1.18 -6.85
C ALA A 182 -10.42 0.18 -7.77
N ALA A 183 -10.57 -1.11 -7.47
CA ALA A 183 -9.94 -2.19 -8.21
C ALA A 183 -10.48 -2.33 -9.64
N ASP A 184 -11.80 -2.32 -9.83
CA ASP A 184 -12.40 -2.79 -11.09
C ASP A 184 -12.83 -1.65 -12.03
N LYS A 185 -13.14 -0.48 -11.48
CA LYS A 185 -13.65 0.66 -12.28
C LYS A 185 -12.58 1.70 -12.58
N TYR A 186 -11.66 1.93 -11.66
CA TYR A 186 -10.69 3.03 -11.73
C TYR A 186 -9.27 2.52 -11.96
N LYS A 187 -9.09 1.72 -13.00
CA LYS A 187 -7.80 1.11 -13.32
C LYS A 187 -6.71 2.16 -13.57
N LEU A 188 -5.54 1.94 -12.96
CA LEU A 188 -4.31 2.72 -13.19
C LEU A 188 -3.14 1.79 -13.53
N ASP A 189 -2.12 2.34 -14.19
CA ASP A 189 -0.80 1.72 -14.30
C ASP A 189 0.08 2.21 -13.14
N ASP A 190 -0.33 1.82 -11.93
CA ASP A 190 0.21 2.29 -10.66
C ASP A 190 0.28 1.10 -9.68
N TYR A 191 1.32 1.06 -8.83
CA TYR A 191 1.50 -0.01 -7.85
C TYR A 191 0.30 -0.11 -6.90
N MET A 192 -0.30 1.02 -6.51
CA MET A 192 -1.44 1.07 -5.60
C MET A 192 -2.69 0.46 -6.23
N TRP A 193 -2.85 0.49 -7.56
CA TRP A 193 -3.95 -0.22 -8.21
C TRP A 193 -3.83 -1.74 -8.05
N TYR A 194 -2.61 -2.29 -8.17
CA TYR A 194 -2.38 -3.69 -7.87
C TYR A 194 -2.62 -4.01 -6.39
N LEU A 195 -2.29 -3.09 -5.48
CA LEU A 195 -2.64 -3.24 -4.07
C LEU A 195 -4.15 -3.37 -3.88
N ALA A 196 -4.98 -2.56 -4.55
CA ALA A 196 -6.43 -2.70 -4.47
C ALA A 196 -6.90 -4.09 -4.96
N GLN A 197 -6.28 -4.62 -6.03
CA GLN A 197 -6.55 -5.96 -6.54
C GLN A 197 -6.14 -7.07 -5.55
N VAL A 198 -4.95 -6.94 -4.94
CA VAL A 198 -4.44 -7.86 -3.90
C VAL A 198 -5.36 -7.83 -2.68
N HIS A 199 -5.74 -6.64 -2.23
CA HIS A 199 -6.67 -6.45 -1.12
C HIS A 199 -8.00 -7.16 -1.37
N LYS A 200 -8.64 -6.86 -2.51
CA LYS A 200 -9.90 -7.48 -2.93
C LYS A 200 -9.80 -9.00 -2.96
N LYS A 201 -8.71 -9.54 -3.53
CA LYS A 201 -8.45 -10.99 -3.63
C LYS A 201 -8.30 -11.64 -2.26
N LEU A 202 -7.47 -11.08 -1.38
CA LEU A 202 -7.17 -11.64 -0.06
C LEU A 202 -8.37 -11.55 0.90
N ARG A 203 -9.28 -10.59 0.70
CA ARG A 203 -10.53 -10.49 1.46
C ARG A 203 -11.69 -11.29 0.88
N GLY A 204 -11.53 -11.90 -0.30
CA GLY A 204 -12.59 -12.67 -0.95
C GLY A 204 -13.74 -11.80 -1.50
N TRP A 205 -13.48 -10.53 -1.78
CA TRP A 205 -14.48 -9.55 -2.26
C TRP A 205 -14.64 -9.60 -3.78
N MET A 206 -14.96 -10.78 -4.31
CA MET A 206 -15.21 -10.99 -5.74
C MET A 206 -16.60 -10.53 -6.18
#